data_AF-A0A4S8LT67-F1
#
_entry.id   AF-A0A4S8LT67-F1
#
_cell.length_a   1.000
_cell.length_b   1.000
_cell.length_c   1.000
_cell.angle_alpha   90.00
_cell.angle_beta   90.00
_cell.angle_gamma   90.00
#
_symmetry.space_group_name_H-M   'P 1'
#
loop_
_entity.id
_entity.type
_entity.pdbx_description
1 polymer ?
#
loop_
_entity_poly.entity_id
_entity_poly.type
_entity_poly.pdbx_seq_one_letter_code
_entity_poly.pdbx_strand_id
1 'polypeptide(L)'
;MSAIVIKIVQERRAQRHAALDARDPGSKMEAELWKRVLWTLLMIDMKVSMIFGSPRGIPTYGFDLEHLIECDDEYWEHDDPNQAFIQPPGKPSSVAYWNHYVKLVKITTFAHDVLFSEHDWQPWKRMGISSHAWKQKAVIEIDSDLNKWVESIPDHLRWDPHTQNEIFLAQSSVLYTTYYWLQIQIHRRFIPRPGQKPLLSFPSLAICSNAARACVHIAESCLKRIFVTHPHFLIPLSSSAIVLAVNIWRGKRVDSDFNPQNDLLDINRCITLLRLYESRCEALLK
;
A
#
# COMPACT_ATOMS: atom_id res chain seq x y z
N MET A 1 -8.18 -18.47 -4.70
CA MET A 1 -8.60 -17.06 -4.74
C MET A 1 -8.63 -16.53 -6.18
N SER A 2 -7.51 -16.56 -6.92
CA SER A 2 -7.40 -16.11 -8.33
C SER A 2 -8.55 -16.58 -9.25
N ALA A 3 -8.86 -17.88 -9.33
CA ALA A 3 -9.90 -18.39 -10.23
C ALA A 3 -11.32 -17.89 -9.92
N ILE A 4 -11.64 -17.69 -8.64
CA ILE A 4 -12.96 -17.16 -8.22
C ILE A 4 -13.07 -15.69 -8.60
N VAL A 5 -12.01 -14.90 -8.37
CA VAL A 5 -12.01 -13.48 -8.73
C VAL A 5 -12.03 -13.30 -10.25
N ILE A 6 -11.25 -14.09 -11.00
CA ILE A 6 -11.29 -14.08 -12.47
C ILE A 6 -12.69 -14.43 -12.98
N LYS A 7 -13.36 -15.43 -12.40
CA LYS A 7 -14.71 -15.81 -12.77
C LYS A 7 -15.72 -14.69 -12.48
N ILE A 8 -15.70 -14.10 -11.29
CA ILE A 8 -16.54 -12.95 -10.91
C ILE A 8 -16.32 -11.76 -11.87
N VAL A 9 -15.05 -11.50 -12.22
CA VAL A 9 -14.67 -10.42 -13.13
C VAL A 9 -15.14 -10.69 -14.55
N GLN A 10 -14.98 -11.91 -15.06
CA GLN A 10 -15.42 -12.30 -16.40
C GLN A 10 -16.94 -12.29 -16.52
N GLU A 11 -17.66 -12.81 -15.51
CA GLU A 11 -19.12 -12.77 -15.42
C GLU A 11 -19.64 -11.32 -15.41
N ARG A 12 -18.97 -10.42 -14.70
CA ARG A 12 -19.36 -8.99 -14.67
C ARG A 12 -18.90 -8.20 -15.89
N ARG A 13 -17.78 -8.55 -16.54
CA ARG A 13 -17.41 -7.96 -17.83
C ARG A 13 -18.49 -8.26 -18.88
N ALA A 14 -19.11 -9.44 -18.84
CA ALA A 14 -20.28 -9.76 -19.65
C ALA A 14 -21.53 -8.95 -19.24
N GLN A 15 -21.75 -8.70 -17.95
CA GLN A 15 -22.88 -7.89 -17.46
C GLN A 15 -22.71 -6.36 -17.64
N ARG A 16 -21.47 -5.84 -17.67
CA ARG A 16 -21.15 -4.43 -17.96
C ARG A 16 -21.62 -3.99 -19.35
N HIS A 17 -21.65 -4.92 -20.30
CA HIS A 17 -22.21 -4.68 -21.64
C HIS A 17 -23.75 -4.79 -21.67
N ALA A 18 -24.39 -5.32 -20.63
CA ALA A 18 -25.82 -5.62 -20.61
C ALA A 18 -26.66 -4.69 -19.71
N ALA A 19 -26.07 -3.99 -18.73
CA ALA A 19 -26.82 -3.33 -17.65
C ALA A 19 -26.48 -1.84 -17.41
N LEU A 20 -25.99 -1.11 -18.41
CA LEU A 20 -25.81 0.34 -18.29
C LEU A 20 -27.08 1.10 -18.71
N ASP A 21 -28.13 0.99 -17.89
CA ASP A 21 -29.10 2.09 -17.77
C ASP A 21 -28.69 2.93 -16.55
N ALA A 22 -27.87 3.96 -16.81
CA ALA A 22 -27.33 4.88 -15.80
C ALA A 22 -28.41 5.77 -15.12
N ARG A 23 -29.70 5.49 -15.34
CA ARG A 23 -30.85 6.27 -14.86
C ARG A 23 -31.55 5.66 -13.65
N ASP A 24 -31.23 4.42 -13.28
CA ASP A 24 -31.78 3.78 -12.08
C ASP A 24 -30.80 3.93 -10.88
N PRO A 25 -31.19 4.63 -9.80
CA PRO A 25 -30.39 4.73 -8.58
C PRO A 25 -30.02 3.36 -7.97
N GLY A 26 -30.89 2.36 -8.08
CA GLY A 26 -30.62 0.99 -7.59
C GLY A 26 -29.45 0.34 -8.34
N SER A 27 -29.44 0.47 -9.66
CA SER A 27 -28.33 0.06 -10.53
C SER A 27 -27.00 0.79 -10.21
N LYS A 28 -27.06 2.08 -9.89
CA LYS A 28 -25.87 2.88 -9.53
C LYS A 28 -25.23 2.45 -8.21
N MET A 29 -26.04 2.22 -7.18
CA MET A 29 -25.58 1.70 -5.89
C MET A 29 -24.91 0.33 -6.06
N GLU A 30 -25.56 -0.58 -6.78
CA GLU A 30 -25.01 -1.90 -7.02
C GLU A 30 -23.65 -1.81 -7.74
N ALA A 31 -23.55 -0.94 -8.76
CA ALA A 31 -22.30 -0.72 -9.47
C ALA A 31 -21.17 -0.22 -8.56
N GLU A 32 -21.42 0.75 -7.66
CA GLU A 32 -20.42 1.24 -6.70
C GLU A 32 -19.99 0.15 -5.71
N LEU A 33 -20.93 -0.63 -5.17
CA LEU A 33 -20.61 -1.75 -4.27
C LEU A 33 -19.73 -2.79 -4.96
N TRP A 34 -20.02 -3.12 -6.23
CA TRP A 34 -19.18 -4.03 -7.00
C TRP A 34 -17.78 -3.47 -7.25
N LYS A 35 -17.65 -2.18 -7.55
CA LYS A 35 -16.32 -1.55 -7.67
C LYS A 35 -15.53 -1.68 -6.36
N ARG A 36 -16.16 -1.47 -5.21
CA ARG A 36 -15.53 -1.64 -3.88
C ARG A 36 -15.06 -3.07 -3.64
N VAL A 37 -15.89 -4.06 -3.94
CA VAL A 37 -15.54 -5.49 -3.83
C VAL A 37 -14.34 -5.83 -4.73
N LEU A 38 -14.41 -5.42 -6.00
CA LEU A 38 -13.34 -5.70 -6.97
C LEU A 38 -12.01 -5.06 -6.57
N TRP A 39 -12.02 -3.79 -6.19
CA TRP A 39 -10.82 -3.14 -5.68
C TRP A 39 -10.28 -3.86 -4.44
N THR A 40 -11.13 -4.29 -3.52
CA THR A 40 -10.72 -4.99 -2.29
C THR A 40 -10.06 -6.34 -2.61
N LEU A 41 -10.61 -7.08 -3.58
CA LEU A 41 -10.03 -8.36 -4.01
C LEU A 41 -8.66 -8.17 -4.69
N LEU A 42 -8.54 -7.16 -5.57
CA LEU A 42 -7.26 -6.79 -6.20
C LEU A 42 -6.20 -6.41 -5.16
N MET A 43 -6.62 -5.66 -4.14
CA MET A 43 -5.78 -5.25 -3.02
C MET A 43 -5.24 -6.45 -2.24
N ILE A 44 -6.11 -7.41 -1.93
CA ILE A 44 -5.73 -8.61 -1.17
C ILE A 44 -4.78 -9.48 -2.00
N ASP A 45 -5.09 -9.75 -3.27
CA ASP A 45 -4.23 -10.54 -4.16
C ASP A 45 -2.83 -9.93 -4.27
N MET A 46 -2.75 -8.60 -4.48
CA MET A 46 -1.48 -7.88 -4.52
C MET A 46 -0.69 -8.03 -3.21
N LYS A 47 -1.32 -7.78 -2.05
CA LYS A 47 -0.63 -7.89 -0.76
C LYS A 47 -0.09 -9.29 -0.52
N VAL A 48 -0.91 -10.31 -0.76
CA VAL A 48 -0.52 -11.72 -0.60
C VAL A 48 0.67 -12.03 -1.49
N SER A 49 0.61 -11.67 -2.78
CA SER A 49 1.72 -11.88 -3.71
C SER A 49 3.01 -11.17 -3.28
N MET A 50 2.94 -9.93 -2.81
CA MET A 50 4.12 -9.22 -2.33
C MET A 50 4.73 -9.83 -1.07
N ILE A 51 3.89 -10.29 -0.15
CA ILE A 51 4.35 -10.89 1.11
C ILE A 51 5.05 -12.22 0.84
N PHE A 52 4.43 -13.08 0.03
CA PHE A 52 4.94 -14.42 -0.24
C PHE A 52 5.87 -14.51 -1.44
N GLY A 53 6.11 -13.40 -2.16
CA GLY A 53 6.87 -13.38 -3.40
C GLY A 53 6.26 -14.24 -4.51
N SER A 54 4.96 -14.53 -4.42
CA SER A 54 4.25 -15.38 -5.38
C SER A 54 3.79 -14.56 -6.59
N PRO A 55 3.70 -15.15 -7.80
CA PRO A 55 3.05 -14.50 -8.92
C PRO A 55 1.64 -14.04 -8.55
N ARG A 56 1.22 -12.89 -9.08
CA ARG A 56 -0.13 -12.38 -8.86
C ARG A 56 -1.15 -13.26 -9.56
N GLY A 57 -2.22 -13.55 -8.85
CA GLY A 57 -3.34 -14.31 -9.38
C GLY A 57 -4.19 -13.48 -10.35
N ILE A 58 -4.16 -12.16 -10.22
CA ILE A 58 -5.00 -11.25 -10.99
C ILE A 58 -4.11 -10.26 -11.79
N PRO A 59 -4.16 -10.29 -13.13
CA PRO A 59 -3.35 -9.38 -13.94
C PRO A 59 -3.90 -7.96 -13.91
N THR A 60 -3.12 -6.97 -13.46
CA THR A 60 -3.60 -5.59 -13.30
C THR A 60 -3.80 -4.81 -14.60
N TYR A 61 -3.16 -5.22 -15.69
CA TYR A 61 -3.29 -4.58 -17.01
C TYR A 61 -4.66 -4.81 -17.68
N GLY A 62 -5.49 -5.71 -17.15
CA GLY A 62 -6.83 -6.01 -17.69
C GLY A 62 -7.98 -5.24 -17.04
N PHE A 63 -7.71 -4.44 -15.99
CA PHE A 63 -8.74 -3.80 -15.17
C PHE A 63 -8.73 -2.29 -15.38
N ASP A 64 -9.45 -1.83 -16.41
CA ASP A 64 -9.90 -0.44 -16.47
C ASP A 64 -11.15 -0.30 -15.58
N LEU A 65 -10.89 -0.33 -14.27
CA LEU A 65 -11.91 -0.08 -13.26
C LEU A 65 -11.84 1.40 -12.88
N GLU A 66 -12.97 2.07 -12.97
CA GLU A 66 -13.10 3.46 -12.55
C GLU A 66 -12.79 3.61 -11.06
N HIS A 67 -12.39 4.83 -10.68
CA HIS A 67 -12.29 5.19 -9.27
C HIS A 67 -13.68 5.11 -8.60
N LEU A 68 -13.67 4.96 -7.27
CA LEU A 68 -14.91 5.04 -6.50
C LEU A 68 -15.43 6.46 -6.52
N ILE A 69 -16.75 6.61 -6.48
CA ILE A 69 -17.37 7.92 -6.22
C ILE A 69 -16.97 8.33 -4.81
N GLU A 70 -16.38 9.52 -4.68
CA GLU A 70 -15.97 10.12 -3.40
C GLU A 70 -17.17 10.71 -2.67
N CYS A 71 -18.13 9.83 -2.35
CA CYS A 71 -19.36 10.13 -1.63
C CYS A 71 -19.59 9.05 -0.58
N ASP A 72 -19.78 9.48 0.66
CA ASP A 72 -20.03 8.57 1.78
C ASP A 72 -21.41 7.91 1.65
N ASP A 73 -21.55 6.69 2.15
CA ASP A 73 -22.73 5.83 1.95
C ASP A 73 -24.03 6.48 2.45
N GLU A 74 -23.93 7.34 3.47
CA GLU A 74 -25.06 8.10 4.02
C GLU A 74 -25.67 9.12 3.03
N TYR A 75 -24.97 9.42 1.93
CA TYR A 75 -25.39 10.38 0.90
C TYR A 75 -25.69 9.70 -0.45
N TRP A 76 -25.80 8.37 -0.48
CA TRP A 76 -26.13 7.62 -1.68
C TRP A 76 -27.61 7.74 -2.06
N GLU A 77 -28.48 7.88 -1.06
CA GLU A 77 -29.93 8.00 -1.23
C GLU A 77 -30.38 9.43 -0.90
N HIS A 78 -31.30 9.96 -1.71
CA HIS A 78 -31.92 11.27 -1.50
C HIS A 78 -33.28 11.32 -2.21
N ASP A 79 -34.25 12.05 -1.65
CA ASP A 79 -35.61 12.18 -2.21
C ASP A 79 -35.61 12.78 -3.62
N ASP A 80 -34.72 13.75 -3.86
CA ASP A 80 -34.34 14.21 -5.20
C ASP A 80 -33.21 13.35 -5.77
N PRO A 81 -33.44 12.56 -6.84
CA PRO A 81 -32.44 11.71 -7.48
C PRO A 81 -31.21 12.49 -7.99
N ASN A 82 -31.32 13.80 -8.24
CA ASN A 82 -30.19 14.61 -8.68
C ASN A 82 -29.22 14.96 -7.54
N GLN A 83 -29.62 14.76 -6.29
CA GLN A 83 -28.78 14.97 -5.10
C GLN A 83 -28.17 13.65 -4.58
N ALA A 84 -28.58 12.50 -5.14
CA ALA A 84 -28.05 11.20 -4.79
C ALA A 84 -26.58 11.05 -5.24
N PHE A 85 -25.74 10.45 -4.40
CA PHE A 85 -24.29 10.30 -4.62
C PHE A 85 -23.53 11.64 -4.70
N ILE A 86 -23.99 12.66 -3.98
CA ILE A 86 -23.29 13.94 -3.86
C ILE A 86 -22.79 14.12 -2.43
N GLN A 87 -21.49 14.25 -2.27
CA GLN A 87 -20.89 14.58 -0.98
C GLN A 87 -21.22 16.04 -0.60
N PRO A 88 -21.66 16.31 0.65
CA PRO A 88 -21.95 17.68 1.07
C PRO A 88 -20.73 18.60 0.99
N PRO A 89 -20.94 19.88 0.61
CA PRO A 89 -19.85 20.86 0.56
C PRO A 89 -19.24 21.05 1.95
N GLY A 90 -17.90 21.11 2.00
CA GLY A 90 -17.16 21.27 3.27
C GLY A 90 -16.98 19.99 4.07
N LYS A 91 -17.54 18.84 3.64
CA LYS A 91 -17.33 17.54 4.28
C LYS A 91 -16.51 16.61 3.37
N PRO A 92 -15.19 16.45 3.61
CA PRO A 92 -14.40 15.50 2.83
C PRO A 92 -14.95 14.07 2.95
N SER A 93 -14.98 13.33 1.84
CA SER A 93 -15.44 11.94 1.85
C SER A 93 -14.38 11.01 2.44
N SER A 94 -14.81 10.10 3.30
CA SER A 94 -14.00 8.97 3.77
C SER A 94 -13.60 8.02 2.64
N VAL A 95 -14.30 8.03 1.50
CA VAL A 95 -14.00 7.20 0.33
C VAL A 95 -12.76 7.68 -0.42
N ALA A 96 -12.38 8.96 -0.30
CA ALA A 96 -11.18 9.52 -0.94
C ALA A 96 -9.91 8.72 -0.58
N TYR A 97 -9.81 8.23 0.66
CA TYR A 97 -8.76 7.33 1.10
C TYR A 97 -8.57 6.14 0.16
N TRP A 98 -9.67 5.51 -0.25
CA TRP A 98 -9.63 4.33 -1.08
C TRP A 98 -9.06 4.61 -2.46
N ASN A 99 -9.45 5.73 -3.07
CA ASN A 99 -8.91 6.14 -4.37
C ASN A 99 -7.40 6.39 -4.30
N HIS A 100 -6.91 7.03 -3.23
CA HIS A 100 -5.47 7.22 -3.03
C HIS A 100 -4.73 5.92 -2.73
N TYR A 101 -5.35 5.02 -1.97
CA TYR A 101 -4.81 3.71 -1.69
C TYR A 101 -4.69 2.86 -2.97
N VAL A 102 -5.70 2.88 -3.85
CA VAL A 102 -5.68 2.25 -5.16
C VAL A 102 -4.57 2.80 -6.05
N LYS A 103 -4.36 4.12 -6.09
CA LYS A 103 -3.24 4.74 -6.83
C LYS A 103 -1.89 4.20 -6.35
N LEU A 104 -1.69 4.13 -5.03
CA LEU A 104 -0.46 3.58 -4.43
C LEU A 104 -0.24 2.12 -4.84
N VAL A 105 -1.32 1.36 -4.94
CA VAL A 105 -1.29 -0.05 -5.31
C VAL A 105 -0.99 -0.24 -6.78
N LYS A 106 -1.46 0.63 -7.66
CA LYS A 106 -1.05 0.62 -9.07
C LYS A 106 0.47 0.79 -9.18
N ILE A 107 1.08 1.75 -8.47
CA ILE A 107 2.54 1.95 -8.42
C ILE A 107 3.23 0.67 -7.91
N THR A 108 2.68 0.08 -6.85
CA THR A 108 3.20 -1.15 -6.23
C THR A 108 3.22 -2.32 -7.21
N THR A 109 2.12 -2.50 -7.95
CA THR A 109 1.97 -3.60 -8.89
C THR A 109 2.93 -3.48 -10.06
N PHE A 110 3.12 -2.25 -10.55
CA PHE A 110 4.13 -1.95 -11.55
C PHE A 110 5.54 -2.22 -11.03
N ALA A 111 5.87 -1.78 -9.81
CA ALA A 111 7.15 -2.06 -9.18
C ALA A 111 7.40 -3.57 -9.06
N HIS A 112 6.38 -4.34 -8.69
CA HIS A 112 6.46 -5.80 -8.64
C HIS A 112 6.75 -6.40 -10.02
N ASP A 113 6.01 -6.01 -11.06
CA ASP A 113 6.19 -6.55 -12.41
C ASP A 113 7.57 -6.23 -13.00
N VAL A 114 8.08 -5.03 -12.76
CA VAL A 114 9.33 -4.56 -13.37
C VAL A 114 10.57 -5.01 -12.58
N LEU A 115 10.48 -5.10 -11.25
CA LEU A 115 11.62 -5.42 -10.37
C LEU A 115 11.63 -6.87 -9.87
N PHE A 116 10.47 -7.56 -9.85
CA PHE A 116 10.30 -8.89 -9.26
C PHE A 116 9.90 -9.98 -10.24
N SER A 117 9.59 -9.66 -11.50
CA SER A 117 9.33 -10.68 -12.50
C SER A 117 10.62 -11.48 -12.80
N GLU A 118 10.66 -12.72 -12.30
CA GLU A 118 11.67 -13.73 -12.63
C GLU A 118 11.31 -14.53 -13.89
N HIS A 119 10.16 -14.25 -14.51
CA HIS A 119 9.69 -14.96 -15.69
C HIS A 119 10.49 -14.63 -16.96
N ASP A 120 10.33 -15.47 -17.99
CA ASP A 120 10.93 -15.34 -19.33
C ASP A 120 10.68 -14.00 -20.04
N TRP A 121 9.72 -13.20 -19.54
CA TRP A 121 9.45 -11.86 -20.03
C TRP A 121 10.48 -10.86 -19.49
N GLN A 122 11.60 -10.75 -20.22
CA GLN A 122 12.70 -9.84 -19.93
C GLN A 122 12.79 -8.79 -21.05
N PRO A 123 11.90 -7.77 -21.07
CA PRO A 123 11.82 -6.82 -22.17
C PRO A 123 13.15 -6.09 -22.41
N TRP A 124 13.93 -5.84 -21.35
CA TRP A 124 15.24 -5.23 -21.44
C TRP A 124 16.23 -6.04 -22.30
N LYS A 125 16.15 -7.38 -22.31
CA LYS A 125 17.00 -8.22 -23.19
C LYS A 125 16.72 -7.95 -24.66
N ARG A 126 15.44 -7.81 -25.04
CA ARG A 126 15.04 -7.49 -26.43
C ARG A 126 15.40 -6.07 -26.83
N MET A 127 15.42 -5.14 -25.86
CA MET A 127 15.83 -3.75 -26.05
C MET A 127 17.36 -3.54 -26.01
N GLY A 128 18.16 -4.58 -25.77
CA GLY A 128 19.62 -4.47 -25.63
C GLY A 128 20.07 -3.70 -24.38
N ILE A 129 19.20 -3.55 -23.38
CA ILE A 129 19.48 -2.81 -22.15
C ILE A 129 20.00 -3.79 -21.09
N SER A 130 21.07 -3.42 -20.37
CA SER A 130 21.58 -4.24 -19.27
C SER A 130 20.55 -4.34 -18.14
N SER A 131 20.50 -5.48 -17.45
CA SER A 131 19.57 -5.66 -16.31
C SER A 131 19.78 -4.59 -15.22
N HIS A 132 21.03 -4.15 -15.03
CA HIS A 132 21.39 -3.08 -14.11
C HIS A 132 20.78 -1.73 -14.53
N ALA A 133 21.01 -1.29 -15.78
CA ALA A 133 20.47 -0.04 -16.27
C ALA A 133 18.93 -0.03 -16.29
N TRP A 134 18.31 -1.17 -16.61
CA TRP A 134 16.86 -1.35 -16.55
C TRP A 134 16.33 -1.16 -15.12
N LYS A 135 16.92 -1.88 -14.14
CA LYS A 135 16.51 -1.78 -12.73
C LYS A 135 16.75 -0.38 -12.16
N GLN A 136 17.86 0.26 -12.54
CA GLN A 136 18.15 1.64 -12.12
C GLN A 136 17.08 2.61 -12.62
N LYS A 137 16.76 2.56 -13.91
CA LYS A 137 15.71 3.40 -14.50
C LYS A 137 14.35 3.11 -13.85
N ALA A 138 14.00 1.84 -13.68
CA ALA A 138 12.75 1.45 -13.04
C ALA A 138 12.62 2.02 -11.63
N VAL A 139 13.65 1.90 -10.79
CA VAL A 139 13.63 2.47 -9.42
C VAL A 139 13.46 3.98 -9.43
N ILE A 140 14.14 4.70 -10.33
CA ILE A 140 14.00 6.17 -10.46
C ILE A 140 12.56 6.57 -10.81
N GLU A 141 11.94 5.90 -11.80
CA GLU A 141 10.56 6.19 -12.20
C GLU A 141 9.58 5.85 -11.07
N ILE A 142 9.76 4.72 -10.38
CA ILE A 142 8.92 4.33 -9.25
C ILE A 142 9.03 5.33 -8.10
N ASP A 143 10.25 5.77 -7.74
CA ASP A 143 10.46 6.77 -6.69
C ASP A 143 9.82 8.12 -7.08
N SER A 144 9.89 8.50 -8.36
CA SER A 144 9.20 9.69 -8.90
C SER A 144 7.68 9.59 -8.74
N ASP A 145 7.09 8.44 -9.10
CA ASP A 145 5.64 8.23 -8.97
C ASP A 145 5.19 8.17 -7.51
N LEU A 146 6.03 7.62 -6.61
CA LEU A 146 5.80 7.67 -5.17
C LEU A 146 5.77 9.12 -4.65
N ASN A 147 6.68 9.98 -5.13
CA ASN A 147 6.69 11.40 -4.73
C ASN A 147 5.43 12.14 -5.24
N LYS A 148 5.07 11.95 -6.52
CA LYS A 148 3.82 12.51 -7.08
C LYS A 148 2.59 12.03 -6.30
N TRP A 149 2.60 10.77 -5.87
CA TRP A 149 1.51 10.23 -5.07
C TRP A 149 1.38 10.96 -3.74
N VAL A 150 2.49 11.23 -3.02
CA VAL A 150 2.47 12.00 -1.76
C VAL A 150 1.95 13.42 -1.99
N GLU A 151 2.41 14.09 -3.05
CA GLU A 151 1.97 15.44 -3.43
C GLU A 151 0.47 15.49 -3.75
N SER A 152 -0.09 14.39 -4.27
CA SER A 152 -1.51 14.29 -4.60
C SER A 152 -2.44 14.10 -3.40
N ILE A 153 -1.92 13.79 -2.21
CA ILE A 153 -2.75 13.50 -1.03
C ILE A 153 -3.52 14.75 -0.61
N PRO A 154 -4.86 14.68 -0.52
CA PRO A 154 -5.68 15.82 -0.12
C PRO A 154 -5.47 16.14 1.36
N ASP A 155 -5.71 17.40 1.74
CA ASP A 155 -5.36 17.93 3.07
C ASP A 155 -5.90 17.09 4.23
N HIS A 156 -7.15 16.62 4.15
CA HIS A 156 -7.78 15.80 5.18
C HIS A 156 -7.17 14.39 5.34
N LEU A 157 -6.37 13.93 4.38
CA LEU A 157 -5.66 12.63 4.41
C LEU A 157 -4.15 12.79 4.58
N ARG A 158 -3.61 14.02 4.65
CA ARG A 158 -2.21 14.23 4.99
C ARG A 158 -1.97 13.75 6.41
N TRP A 159 -0.80 13.15 6.63
CA TRP A 159 -0.46 12.63 7.95
C TRP A 159 -0.34 13.78 8.96
N ASP A 160 -1.27 13.81 9.90
CA ASP A 160 -1.23 14.67 11.08
C ASP A 160 -1.56 13.84 12.33
N PRO A 161 -0.60 13.59 13.24
CA PRO A 161 -0.85 12.83 14.46
C PRO A 161 -1.80 13.54 15.43
N HIS A 162 -2.09 14.83 15.24
CA HIS A 162 -2.96 15.63 16.10
C HIS A 162 -4.40 15.77 15.57
N THR A 163 -4.70 15.23 14.38
CA THR A 163 -6.05 15.30 13.80
C THR A 163 -7.07 14.71 14.77
N GLN A 164 -8.17 15.41 15.02
CA GLN A 164 -9.22 14.94 15.94
C GLN A 164 -10.14 13.91 15.30
N ASN A 165 -10.16 13.85 13.96
CA ASN A 165 -10.99 12.89 13.24
C ASN A 165 -10.30 11.52 13.21
N GLU A 166 -10.84 10.57 13.97
CA GLU A 166 -10.30 9.21 14.10
C GLU A 166 -10.30 8.43 12.77
N ILE A 167 -11.30 8.65 11.91
CA ILE A 167 -11.38 8.01 10.59
C ILE A 167 -10.21 8.48 9.73
N PHE A 168 -9.97 9.80 9.67
CA PHE A 168 -8.86 10.36 8.90
C PHE A 168 -7.49 10.04 9.52
N LEU A 169 -7.40 9.91 10.84
CA LEU A 169 -6.19 9.38 11.50
C LEU A 169 -5.89 7.94 11.05
N ALA A 170 -6.90 7.06 11.06
CA ALA A 170 -6.75 5.68 10.60
C ALA A 170 -6.37 5.62 9.11
N GLN A 171 -7.06 6.39 8.27
CA GLN A 171 -6.85 6.38 6.83
C GLN A 171 -5.48 6.94 6.45
N SER A 172 -5.08 8.08 7.00
CA SER A 172 -3.75 8.67 6.76
C SER A 172 -2.64 7.77 7.27
N SER A 173 -2.76 7.19 8.47
CA SER A 173 -1.75 6.24 8.98
C SER A 173 -1.60 5.02 8.08
N VAL A 174 -2.69 4.43 7.57
CA VAL A 174 -2.60 3.30 6.63
C VAL A 174 -1.97 3.71 5.30
N LEU A 175 -2.32 4.88 4.74
CA LEU A 175 -1.73 5.38 3.49
C LEU A 175 -0.20 5.54 3.63
N TYR A 176 0.25 6.27 4.65
CA TYR A 176 1.67 6.58 4.83
C TYR A 176 2.49 5.36 5.25
N THR A 177 1.98 4.50 6.14
CA THR A 177 2.68 3.24 6.48
C THR A 177 2.79 2.30 5.28
N THR A 178 1.77 2.27 4.41
CA THR A 178 1.86 1.52 3.15
C THR A 178 2.89 2.13 2.22
N TYR A 179 2.92 3.46 2.07
CA TYR A 179 3.92 4.18 1.27
C TYR A 179 5.36 3.86 1.69
N TYR A 180 5.66 4.00 2.99
CA TYR A 180 7.00 3.71 3.51
C TYR A 180 7.34 2.21 3.44
N TRP A 181 6.36 1.33 3.67
CA TRP A 181 6.56 -0.10 3.43
C TRP A 181 6.95 -0.38 1.98
N LEU A 182 6.33 0.27 1.00
CA LEU A 182 6.68 0.11 -0.41
C LEU A 182 8.09 0.60 -0.73
N GLN A 183 8.51 1.73 -0.17
CA GLN A 183 9.90 2.19 -0.28
C GLN A 183 10.88 1.14 0.25
N ILE A 184 10.59 0.52 1.40
CA ILE A 184 11.37 -0.62 1.91
C ILE A 184 11.36 -1.76 0.89
N GLN A 185 10.20 -2.10 0.32
CA GLN A 185 10.10 -3.22 -0.59
C GLN A 185 10.94 -3.02 -1.87
N ILE A 186 10.90 -1.82 -2.45
CA ILE A 186 11.64 -1.44 -3.66
C ILE A 186 13.15 -1.44 -3.39
N HIS A 187 13.58 -0.79 -2.31
CA HIS A 187 15.00 -0.54 -2.07
C HIS A 187 15.74 -1.70 -1.39
N ARG A 188 15.06 -2.57 -0.63
CA ARG A 188 15.73 -3.64 0.15
C ARG A 188 16.57 -4.61 -0.70
N ARG A 189 16.18 -4.83 -1.96
CA ARG A 189 16.88 -5.74 -2.89
C ARG A 189 18.22 -5.17 -3.36
N PHE A 190 18.41 -3.86 -3.25
CA PHE A 190 19.61 -3.16 -3.65
C PHE A 190 20.55 -2.89 -2.48
N ILE A 191 20.18 -3.31 -1.26
CA ILE A 191 21.06 -3.32 -0.10
C ILE A 191 22.18 -4.36 -0.36
N PRO A 192 23.46 -3.94 -0.49
CA PRO A 192 24.53 -4.82 -0.99
C PRO A 192 24.92 -5.87 0.06
N ARG A 193 24.93 -7.17 -0.22
CA ARG A 193 25.30 -8.18 0.79
C ARG A 193 26.72 -7.97 1.33
N PRO A 194 27.08 -8.55 2.49
CA PRO A 194 28.42 -8.39 3.05
C PRO A 194 29.50 -8.82 2.05
N GLY A 195 30.49 -7.95 1.82
CA GLY A 195 31.54 -8.19 0.81
C GLY A 195 31.13 -7.93 -0.64
N GLN A 196 29.88 -7.55 -0.92
CA GLN A 196 29.43 -7.18 -2.27
C GLN A 196 29.50 -5.67 -2.47
N LYS A 197 29.87 -5.27 -3.69
CA LYS A 197 29.76 -3.87 -4.14
C LYS A 197 28.27 -3.51 -4.32
N PRO A 198 27.89 -2.24 -4.10
CA PRO A 198 26.55 -1.79 -4.40
C PRO A 198 26.12 -2.10 -5.82
N LEU A 199 24.96 -2.74 -5.94
CA LEU A 199 24.36 -3.06 -7.23
C LEU A 199 23.87 -1.83 -7.96
N LEU A 200 23.54 -0.74 -7.25
CA LEU A 200 23.09 0.55 -7.77
C LEU A 200 23.69 1.65 -6.90
N SER A 201 23.75 2.89 -7.40
CA SER A 201 24.29 4.05 -6.67
C SER A 201 23.34 4.62 -5.61
N PHE A 202 22.21 3.96 -5.33
CA PHE A 202 21.24 4.42 -4.34
C PHE A 202 21.72 4.17 -2.91
N PRO A 203 21.47 5.09 -1.97
CA PRO A 203 21.70 4.86 -0.54
C PRO A 203 20.58 3.97 0.06
N SER A 204 20.34 2.78 -0.52
CA SER A 204 19.14 1.96 -0.26
C SER A 204 18.95 1.59 1.21
N LEU A 205 20.03 1.35 1.97
CA LEU A 205 19.91 1.08 3.41
C LEU A 205 19.41 2.32 4.17
N ALA A 206 19.89 3.51 3.83
CA ALA A 206 19.46 4.75 4.46
C ALA A 206 17.98 5.03 4.12
N ILE A 207 17.59 4.83 2.86
CA ILE A 207 16.19 4.97 2.41
C ILE A 207 15.30 4.00 3.19
N CYS A 208 15.65 2.71 3.23
CA CYS A 208 14.86 1.72 3.95
C CYS A 208 14.80 2.00 5.46
N SER A 209 15.91 2.38 6.11
CA SER A 209 15.92 2.63 7.55
C SER A 209 15.13 3.89 7.93
N ASN A 210 15.18 4.95 7.13
CA ASN A 210 14.33 6.13 7.33
C ASN A 210 12.85 5.79 7.17
N ALA A 211 12.49 5.05 6.12
CA ALA A 211 11.13 4.56 5.91
C ALA A 211 10.66 3.65 7.06
N ALA A 212 11.54 2.80 7.59
CA ALA A 212 11.24 1.94 8.73
C ALA A 212 10.91 2.75 9.99
N ARG A 213 11.72 3.75 10.35
CA ARG A 213 11.44 4.62 11.51
C ARG A 213 10.12 5.38 11.34
N ALA A 214 9.87 5.92 10.15
CA ALA A 214 8.61 6.60 9.84
C ALA A 214 7.40 5.67 10.01
N CYS A 215 7.45 4.44 9.47
CA CYS A 215 6.43 3.41 9.69
C CYS A 215 6.14 3.19 11.18
N VAL A 216 7.18 3.00 12.00
CA VAL A 216 7.05 2.72 13.43
C VAL A 216 6.38 3.87 14.16
N HIS A 217 6.82 5.11 13.94
CA HIS A 217 6.27 6.27 14.62
C HIS A 217 4.82 6.59 14.21
N ILE A 218 4.48 6.40 12.94
CA ILE A 218 3.10 6.59 12.45
C ILE A 218 2.17 5.54 13.07
N ALA A 219 2.57 4.27 13.01
CA ALA A 219 1.80 3.18 13.61
C ALA A 219 1.65 3.35 15.13
N GLU A 220 2.72 3.74 15.84
CA GLU A 220 2.68 4.02 17.27
C GLU A 220 1.72 5.18 17.60
N SER A 221 1.80 6.28 16.86
CA SER A 221 0.94 7.46 17.08
C SER A 221 -0.53 7.15 16.85
N CYS A 222 -0.84 6.35 15.82
CA CYS A 222 -2.20 5.89 15.54
C CYS A 222 -2.70 4.93 16.62
N LEU A 223 -1.95 3.86 16.91
CA LEU A 223 -2.37 2.80 17.83
C LEU A 223 -2.45 3.22 19.31
N LYS A 224 -1.80 4.32 19.69
CA LYS A 224 -1.99 4.95 21.01
C LYS A 224 -3.36 5.62 21.17
N ARG A 225 -4.01 6.00 20.05
CA ARG A 225 -5.27 6.74 20.04
C ARG A 225 -6.44 5.85 19.66
N ILE A 226 -6.27 5.07 18.60
CA ILE A 226 -7.33 4.22 18.04
C ILE A 226 -6.79 2.84 17.69
N PHE A 227 -7.61 1.82 17.89
CA PHE A 227 -7.27 0.48 17.42
C PHE A 227 -7.79 0.25 16.01
N VAL A 228 -6.89 -0.08 15.08
CA VAL A 228 -7.27 -0.43 13.70
C VAL A 228 -7.43 -1.94 13.58
N THR A 229 -8.68 -2.40 13.46
CA THR A 229 -9.05 -3.83 13.49
C THR A 229 -8.40 -4.66 12.40
N HIS A 230 -8.40 -4.16 11.17
CA HIS A 230 -7.71 -4.86 10.08
C HIS A 230 -6.20 -4.72 10.29
N PRO A 231 -5.40 -5.79 10.20
CA PRO A 231 -3.97 -5.79 10.54
C PRO A 231 -3.09 -5.10 9.49
N HIS A 232 -3.43 -3.87 9.11
CA HIS A 232 -2.71 -3.04 8.14
C HIS A 232 -1.25 -2.79 8.55
N PHE A 233 -0.97 -2.72 9.86
CA PHE A 233 0.36 -2.44 10.39
C PHE A 233 1.25 -3.67 10.57
N LEU A 234 0.69 -4.89 10.53
CA LEU A 234 1.44 -6.13 10.80
C LEU A 234 2.66 -6.27 9.88
N ILE A 235 2.44 -6.09 8.57
CA ILE A 235 3.49 -6.27 7.56
C ILE A 235 4.47 -5.08 7.52
N PRO A 236 4.03 -3.81 7.54
CA PRO A 236 4.95 -2.67 7.69
C PRO A 236 5.83 -2.73 8.94
N LEU A 237 5.28 -3.06 10.11
CA LEU A 237 6.04 -3.14 11.37
C LEU A 237 7.06 -4.28 11.34
N SER A 238 6.66 -5.47 10.86
CA SER A 238 7.57 -6.61 10.70
C SER A 238 8.72 -6.28 9.75
N SER A 239 8.41 -5.66 8.61
CA SER A 239 9.42 -5.23 7.63
C SER A 239 10.37 -4.18 8.22
N SER A 240 9.83 -3.24 9.00
CA SER A 240 10.60 -2.18 9.65
C SER A 240 11.58 -2.74 10.68
N ALA A 241 11.14 -3.67 11.54
CA ALA A 241 12.00 -4.33 12.51
C ALA A 241 13.19 -5.05 11.85
N ILE A 242 12.96 -5.76 10.74
CA ILE A 242 14.01 -6.44 9.99
C ILE A 242 15.02 -5.44 9.42
N VAL A 243 14.55 -4.35 8.81
CA VAL A 243 15.42 -3.34 8.22
C VAL A 243 16.28 -2.65 9.29
N LEU A 244 15.69 -2.28 10.43
CA LEU A 244 16.41 -1.67 11.54
C LEU A 244 17.46 -2.63 12.13
N ALA A 245 17.14 -3.92 12.24
CA ALA A 245 18.12 -4.92 12.66
C ALA A 245 19.30 -5.03 11.67
N VAL A 246 19.03 -4.99 10.36
CA VAL A 246 20.07 -4.95 9.32
C VAL A 246 20.89 -3.66 9.41
N ASN A 247 20.25 -2.53 9.71
CA ASN A 247 20.94 -1.24 9.88
C ASN A 247 21.91 -1.29 11.07
N ILE A 248 21.47 -1.78 12.23
CA ILE A 248 22.31 -1.97 13.42
C ILE A 248 23.49 -2.89 13.11
N TRP A 249 23.20 -4.02 12.48
CA TRP A 249 24.22 -5.03 12.17
C TRP A 249 25.30 -4.49 11.23
N ARG A 250 24.92 -3.67 10.24
CA ARG A 250 25.89 -2.99 9.37
C ARG A 250 26.64 -1.89 10.07
N GLY A 251 25.94 -1.06 10.84
CA GLY A 251 26.52 0.04 11.60
C GLY A 251 27.69 -0.46 12.44
N LYS A 252 27.46 -1.48 13.27
CA LYS A 252 28.48 -2.11 14.13
C LYS A 252 29.68 -2.71 13.39
N ARG A 253 29.53 -3.07 12.11
CA ARG A 253 30.63 -3.63 11.30
C ARG A 253 31.48 -2.57 10.64
N VAL A 254 30.87 -1.43 10.30
CA VAL A 254 31.54 -0.32 9.61
C VAL A 254 32.16 0.64 10.62
N ASP A 255 31.47 0.87 11.73
CA ASP A 255 31.82 1.82 12.77
C ASP A 255 31.66 1.17 14.15
N SER A 256 32.76 1.06 14.90
CA SER A 256 32.77 0.50 16.25
C SER A 256 32.02 1.38 17.26
N ASP A 257 31.89 2.69 16.97
CA ASP A 257 31.22 3.67 17.83
C ASP A 257 29.75 3.88 17.43
N PHE A 258 29.24 3.08 16.49
CA PHE A 258 27.85 3.14 16.05
C PHE A 258 26.88 2.99 17.23
N ASN A 259 26.05 4.01 17.48
CA ASN A 259 25.03 3.98 18.52
C ASN A 259 23.72 3.33 18.02
N PRO A 260 23.36 2.12 18.48
CA PRO A 260 22.17 1.41 18.03
C PRO A 260 20.90 1.77 18.82
N GLN A 261 20.98 2.65 19.83
CA GLN A 261 19.91 2.83 20.82
C GLN A 261 18.55 3.17 20.21
N ASN A 262 18.49 4.14 19.30
CA ASN A 262 17.23 4.56 18.67
C ASN A 262 16.61 3.43 17.84
N ASP A 263 17.41 2.74 17.04
CA ASP A 263 16.94 1.61 16.22
C ASP A 263 16.47 0.44 17.10
N LEU A 264 17.13 0.18 18.23
CA LEU A 264 16.70 -0.82 19.20
C LEU A 264 15.37 -0.45 19.88
N LEU A 265 15.19 0.82 20.23
CA LEU A 265 13.93 1.33 20.77
C LEU A 265 12.80 1.15 19.76
N ASP A 266 13.04 1.45 18.49
CA ASP A 266 12.04 1.28 17.42
C ASP A 266 11.73 -0.20 17.15
N ILE A 267 12.71 -1.10 17.21
CA ILE A 267 12.46 -2.56 17.14
C ILE A 267 11.58 -3.01 18.32
N ASN A 268 11.85 -2.53 19.53
CA ASN A 268 11.03 -2.86 20.70
C ASN A 268 9.60 -2.29 20.55
N ARG A 269 9.45 -1.09 20.00
CA ARG A 269 8.14 -0.53 19.64
C ARG A 269 7.40 -1.44 18.66
N CYS A 270 8.05 -1.90 17.58
CA CYS A 270 7.45 -2.87 16.67
C CYS A 270 6.92 -4.10 17.42
N ILE A 271 7.74 -4.71 18.28
CA ILE A 271 7.36 -5.91 19.03
C ILE A 271 6.13 -5.63 19.91
N THR A 272 6.12 -4.52 20.65
CA THR A 272 4.99 -4.13 21.50
C THR A 272 3.72 -3.92 20.68
N LEU A 273 3.80 -3.18 19.56
CA LEU A 273 2.65 -2.92 18.70
C LEU A 273 2.11 -4.20 18.04
N LEU A 274 3.00 -5.12 17.64
CA LEU A 274 2.61 -6.40 17.06
C LEU A 274 1.88 -7.30 18.06
N ARG A 275 2.28 -7.30 19.34
CA ARG A 275 1.59 -8.04 20.41
C ARG A 275 0.15 -7.57 20.65
N LEU A 276 -0.18 -6.32 20.34
CA LEU A 276 -1.57 -5.83 20.41
C LEU A 276 -2.49 -6.61 19.47
N TYR A 277 -1.98 -7.04 18.31
CA TYR A 277 -2.74 -7.86 17.35
C TYR A 277 -2.86 -9.32 17.79
N GLU A 278 -1.81 -9.89 18.39
CA GLU A 278 -1.79 -11.26 18.91
C GLU A 278 -2.86 -11.49 19.99
N SER A 279 -2.88 -10.62 21.01
CA SER A 279 -3.83 -10.72 22.12
C SER A 279 -5.31 -10.73 21.68
N ARG A 280 -5.63 -10.04 20.58
CA ARG A 280 -6.99 -10.03 20.02
C ARG A 280 -7.28 -11.22 19.11
N CYS A 281 -6.33 -11.71 18.34
CA CYS A 281 -6.50 -12.95 17.58
C CYS A 281 -6.83 -14.12 18.52
N GLU A 282 -6.15 -14.18 19.67
CA GLU A 282 -6.46 -15.17 20.72
C GLU A 282 -7.85 -14.98 21.32
N ALA A 283 -8.32 -13.74 21.49
CA ALA A 283 -9.65 -13.44 22.00
C ALA A 283 -10.77 -13.78 21.00
N LEU A 284 -10.52 -13.66 19.68
CA LEU A 284 -11.49 -14.01 18.63
C LEU A 284 -11.60 -15.53 18.38
N LEU A 285 -10.61 -16.31 18.83
CA LEU A 285 -10.57 -17.77 18.70
C LEU A 285 -11.16 -18.51 19.90
N LYS A 286 -11.59 -17.78 20.93
CA LYS A 286 -12.29 -18.28 22.12
C LYS A 286 -13.78 -17.97 22.02
#